data_AF-A0A0A0J0N3-F1
#
_entry.id   AF-A0A0A0J0N3-F1
#
_cell.length_a   1.000
_cell.length_b   1.000
_cell.length_c   1.000
_cell.angle_alpha   90.00
_cell.angle_beta   90.00
_cell.angle_gamma   90.00
#
_symmetry.space_group_name_H-M   'P 1'
#
loop_
_entity.id
_entity.type
_entity.pdbx_description
1 polymer ?
#
loop_
_entity_poly.entity_id
_entity_poly.type
_entity_poly.pdbx_seq_one_letter_code
_entity_poly.pdbx_strand_id
1 'polypeptide(L)'
;MSATRLWTVARLELVQRQRTSRWPIVFGAWFVIIGLVTLASWRAVREADFSSGPSLYDVTTFFVLMLGMLVVPSLTATTVNGDREHGVLATLQTTLVTSWELVLGKLLASWIVSLCFLATALPFLAWAWIEGGLSVGRILLSLLVLVVVMAVVAAVGLMFSTLTARPVSSAVLTYLSLASLVFGTLIAFLLSAVLLTDQVTVRVNGIPESYWAAQVEPPTGAEPPVEGRMMQPTQADCEVFTRTSEVSRTDRLWPLLAMNPFVVVADAAPSRHADTGTFTGGFTPMRWISDGARDAKAGPAVGEVQDECSYLPASGSAPLDGESADDLSLAAEEARNAAALERRDANPVWPWGLAFLVGLGLVSVVVAEQRVRTPVRRLPSGTRIA
;
A
#
# COMPACT_ATOMS: atom_id res chain seq x y z
N MET A 1 17.45 0.18 -32.11
CA MET A 1 18.10 0.19 -30.78
C MET A 1 18.91 -1.08 -30.63
N SER A 2 20.18 -0.98 -30.29
CA SER A 2 21.04 -2.16 -30.06
C SER A 2 21.10 -2.45 -28.55
N ALA A 3 20.64 -3.63 -28.14
CA ALA A 3 20.72 -4.08 -26.75
C ALA A 3 22.17 -4.07 -26.22
N THR A 4 23.15 -4.33 -27.09
CA THR A 4 24.57 -4.29 -26.76
C THR A 4 25.01 -2.89 -26.35
N ARG A 5 24.64 -1.85 -27.10
CA ARG A 5 24.99 -0.45 -26.78
C ARG A 5 24.35 0.01 -25.49
N LEU A 6 23.07 -0.34 -25.28
CA LEU A 6 22.34 -0.08 -24.05
C LEU A 6 23.06 -0.67 -22.82
N TRP A 7 23.45 -1.95 -22.91
CA TRP A 7 24.19 -2.63 -21.85
C TRP A 7 25.57 -2.02 -21.62
N THR A 8 26.28 -1.60 -22.68
CA THR A 8 27.57 -0.92 -22.54
C THR A 8 27.44 0.36 -21.71
N VAL A 9 26.43 1.19 -22.00
CA VAL A 9 26.16 2.42 -21.22
C VAL A 9 25.85 2.07 -19.76
N ALA A 10 24.95 1.12 -19.53
CA ALA A 10 24.58 0.71 -18.18
C ALA A 10 25.79 0.17 -17.38
N ARG A 11 26.64 -0.63 -18.03
CA ARG A 11 27.85 -1.20 -17.41
C ARG A 11 28.85 -0.13 -17.02
N LEU A 12 29.09 0.87 -17.87
CA LEU A 12 30.01 1.98 -17.57
C LEU A 12 29.54 2.77 -16.34
N GLU A 13 28.25 3.08 -16.28
CA GLU A 13 27.62 3.76 -15.16
C GLU A 13 27.75 2.96 -13.84
N LEU A 14 27.49 1.64 -13.89
CA LEU A 14 27.64 0.76 -12.73
C LEU A 14 29.08 0.73 -12.21
N VAL A 15 30.07 0.62 -13.11
CA VAL A 15 31.49 0.61 -12.75
C VAL A 15 31.91 1.95 -12.14
N GLN A 16 31.40 3.07 -12.67
CA GLN A 16 31.68 4.40 -12.11
C GLN A 16 31.13 4.53 -10.67
N ARG A 17 29.88 4.14 -10.43
CA ARG A 17 29.27 4.16 -9.08
C ARG A 17 30.02 3.29 -8.09
N GLN A 18 30.46 2.12 -8.53
CA GLN A 18 31.23 1.19 -7.71
C GLN A 18 32.57 1.79 -7.27
N ARG A 19 33.22 2.60 -8.13
CA ARG A 19 34.53 3.20 -7.85
C ARG A 19 34.48 4.46 -7.00
N THR A 20 33.43 5.27 -7.14
CA THR A 20 33.35 6.60 -6.52
C THR A 20 32.65 6.60 -5.15
N SER A 21 31.77 5.63 -4.89
CA SER A 21 30.92 5.63 -3.69
C SER A 21 31.34 4.57 -2.67
N ARG A 22 31.14 4.87 -1.37
CA ARG A 22 31.27 3.91 -0.26
C ARG A 22 30.10 2.92 -0.25
N TRP A 23 29.79 2.31 -1.40
CA TRP A 23 28.65 1.43 -1.59
C TRP A 23 28.60 0.26 -0.59
N PRO A 24 29.72 -0.37 -0.14
CA PRO A 24 29.63 -1.46 0.83
C PRO A 24 29.08 -1.01 2.18
N ILE A 25 29.34 0.25 2.58
CA ILE A 25 28.82 0.81 3.83
C ILE A 25 27.30 1.00 3.73
N VAL A 26 26.80 1.50 2.59
CA VAL A 26 25.37 1.72 2.38
C VAL A 26 24.61 0.39 2.33
N PHE A 27 25.14 -0.60 1.61
CA PHE A 27 24.58 -1.96 1.58
C PHE A 27 24.62 -2.64 2.94
N GLY A 28 25.72 -2.48 3.69
CA GLY A 28 25.84 -2.99 5.06
C GLY A 28 24.83 -2.34 6.00
N ALA A 29 24.70 -1.02 5.98
CA ALA A 29 23.72 -0.29 6.79
C ALA A 29 22.28 -0.72 6.47
N TRP A 30 21.94 -0.81 5.18
CA TRP A 30 20.65 -1.33 4.70
C TRP A 30 20.36 -2.75 5.23
N PHE A 31 21.31 -3.67 5.07
CA PHE A 31 21.18 -5.05 5.52
C PHE A 31 21.00 -5.14 7.04
N VAL A 32 21.79 -4.36 7.80
CA VAL A 32 21.69 -4.30 9.26
C VAL A 32 20.33 -3.74 9.69
N ILE A 33 19.84 -2.65 9.07
CA ILE A 33 18.55 -2.06 9.42
C ILE A 33 17.41 -3.06 9.17
N ILE A 34 17.37 -3.72 8.00
CA ILE A 34 16.34 -4.72 7.70
C ILE A 34 16.44 -5.92 8.64
N GLY A 35 17.65 -6.38 8.94
CA GLY A 35 17.88 -7.46 9.88
C GLY A 35 17.42 -7.13 11.29
N LEU A 36 17.70 -5.91 11.76
CA LEU A 36 17.22 -5.42 13.07
C LEU A 36 15.71 -5.34 13.12
N VAL A 37 15.07 -4.79 12.07
CA VAL A 37 13.60 -4.72 11.98
C VAL A 37 12.98 -6.12 11.97
N THR A 38 13.50 -7.02 11.13
CA THR A 38 12.98 -8.39 11.01
C THR A 38 13.15 -9.15 12.32
N LEU A 39 14.30 -9.00 13.00
CA LEU A 39 14.56 -9.61 14.30
C LEU A 39 13.69 -9.03 15.41
N ALA A 40 13.48 -7.71 15.42
CA ALA A 40 12.60 -7.04 16.38
C ALA A 40 11.15 -7.48 16.21
N SER A 41 10.67 -7.54 14.95
CA SER A 41 9.34 -8.05 14.61
C SER A 41 9.19 -9.51 15.03
N TRP A 42 10.18 -10.35 14.75
CA TRP A 42 10.18 -11.77 15.17
C TRP A 42 10.13 -11.95 16.69
N ARG A 43 10.87 -11.13 17.44
CA ARG A 43 10.78 -11.13 18.91
C ARG A 43 9.39 -10.69 19.40
N ALA A 44 8.86 -9.61 18.84
CA ALA A 44 7.56 -9.08 19.24
C ALA A 44 6.43 -10.09 19.02
N VAL A 45 6.47 -10.85 17.92
CA VAL A 45 5.48 -11.89 17.62
C VAL A 45 5.59 -13.07 18.59
N ARG A 46 6.81 -13.50 18.94
CA ARG A 46 7.01 -14.64 19.86
C ARG A 46 6.62 -14.35 21.31
N GLU A 47 6.76 -13.10 21.76
CA GLU A 47 6.50 -12.74 23.16
C GLU A 47 5.00 -12.59 23.46
N ALA A 48 4.19 -12.31 22.44
CA ALA A 48 2.82 -11.86 22.63
C ALA A 48 1.75 -12.95 22.36
N ASP A 49 2.13 -14.23 22.23
CA ASP A 49 1.26 -15.36 21.85
C ASP A 49 0.38 -15.11 20.59
N PHE A 50 0.68 -14.04 19.83
CA PHE A 50 0.06 -13.78 18.55
C PHE A 50 0.58 -14.79 17.55
N SER A 51 -0.22 -15.81 17.28
CA SER A 51 -0.05 -16.59 16.07
C SER A 51 -0.06 -15.63 14.89
N SER A 52 1.02 -15.60 14.10
CA SER A 52 0.99 -15.33 12.65
C SER A 52 2.39 -15.01 12.15
N GLY A 53 3.12 -16.01 11.64
CA GLY A 53 4.29 -15.75 10.79
C GLY A 53 4.03 -14.85 9.56
N PRO A 54 2.79 -14.73 9.01
CA PRO A 54 2.47 -13.68 8.02
C PRO A 54 2.76 -12.25 8.46
N SER A 55 2.65 -11.95 9.76
CA SER A 55 2.91 -10.60 10.29
C SER A 55 4.38 -10.20 10.14
N LEU A 56 5.30 -11.18 10.20
CA LEU A 56 6.73 -10.95 9.96
C LEU A 56 6.98 -10.54 8.51
N TYR A 57 6.38 -11.27 7.56
CA TYR A 57 6.52 -10.96 6.15
C TYR A 57 5.93 -9.59 5.81
N ASP A 58 4.78 -9.29 6.41
CA ASP A 58 4.06 -8.02 6.29
C ASP A 58 4.93 -6.82 6.72
N VAL A 59 5.45 -6.86 7.95
CA VAL A 59 6.31 -5.81 8.51
C VAL A 59 7.62 -5.70 7.73
N THR A 60 8.31 -6.80 7.44
CA THR A 60 9.58 -6.75 6.69
C THR A 60 9.37 -6.17 5.29
N THR A 61 8.31 -6.56 4.58
CA THR A 61 8.00 -6.01 3.25
C THR A 61 7.68 -4.52 3.31
N PHE A 62 6.96 -4.07 4.35
CA PHE A 62 6.70 -2.66 4.59
C PHE A 62 7.97 -1.84 4.71
N PHE A 63 8.90 -2.28 5.54
CA PHE A 63 10.18 -1.57 5.72
C PHE A 63 11.06 -1.64 4.47
N VAL A 64 11.09 -2.75 3.74
CA VAL A 64 11.81 -2.85 2.47
C VAL A 64 11.28 -1.86 1.45
N LEU A 65 9.96 -1.73 1.31
CA LEU A 65 9.36 -0.74 0.42
C LEU A 65 9.66 0.69 0.89
N MET A 66 9.50 0.97 2.18
CA MET A 66 9.74 2.30 2.75
C MET A 66 11.19 2.75 2.55
N LEU A 67 12.16 1.90 2.90
CA LEU A 67 13.56 2.21 2.70
C LEU A 67 13.92 2.26 1.21
N GLY A 68 13.32 1.40 0.37
CA GLY A 68 13.54 1.44 -1.08
C GLY A 68 13.05 2.76 -1.70
N MET A 69 11.90 3.25 -1.25
CA MET A 69 11.38 4.58 -1.59
C MET A 69 12.29 5.73 -1.14
N LEU A 70 13.13 5.53 -0.12
CA LEU A 70 14.13 6.50 0.30
C LEU A 70 15.42 6.40 -0.53
N VAL A 71 15.91 5.18 -0.75
CA VAL A 71 17.22 4.94 -1.35
C VAL A 71 17.20 5.10 -2.86
N VAL A 72 16.22 4.53 -3.56
CA VAL A 72 16.18 4.54 -5.04
C VAL A 72 16.16 5.96 -5.64
N PRO A 73 15.41 6.93 -5.10
CA PRO A 73 15.43 8.31 -5.57
C PRO A 73 16.80 8.97 -5.47
N SER A 74 17.52 8.72 -4.37
CA SER A 74 18.87 9.29 -4.16
C SER A 74 19.86 8.84 -5.23
N LEU A 75 19.69 7.61 -5.75
CA LEU A 75 20.55 6.97 -6.74
C LEU A 75 20.17 7.29 -8.19
N THR A 76 18.98 7.86 -8.41
CA THR A 76 18.38 8.06 -9.75
C THR A 76 18.24 9.55 -10.09
N ALA A 77 17.90 10.38 -9.10
CA ALA A 77 17.67 11.82 -9.28
C ALA A 77 18.92 12.59 -9.71
N THR A 78 20.12 12.10 -9.43
CA THR A 78 21.38 12.81 -9.74
C THR A 78 22.12 12.25 -10.94
N THR A 79 21.54 11.28 -11.64
CA THR A 79 22.26 10.49 -12.65
C THR A 79 22.59 11.24 -13.94
N VAL A 80 21.71 12.13 -14.40
CA VAL A 80 21.95 12.95 -15.60
C VAL A 80 22.63 14.26 -15.22
N ASN A 81 22.25 14.85 -14.08
CA ASN A 81 22.89 16.05 -13.58
C ASN A 81 24.35 15.81 -13.16
N GLY A 82 24.68 14.62 -12.65
CA GLY A 82 26.05 14.22 -12.37
C GLY A 82 26.91 14.22 -13.63
N ASP A 83 26.41 13.73 -14.77
CA ASP A 83 27.15 13.79 -16.04
C ASP A 83 27.37 15.23 -16.52
N ARG A 84 26.41 16.11 -16.28
CA ARG A 84 26.51 17.54 -16.61
C ARG A 84 27.56 18.24 -15.77
N GLU A 85 27.57 18.00 -14.46
CA GLU A 85 28.55 18.61 -13.54
C GLU A 85 29.98 18.17 -13.83
N HIS A 86 30.19 16.92 -14.22
CA HIS A 86 31.53 16.40 -14.54
C HIS A 86 31.94 16.66 -16.00
N GLY A 87 31.15 17.39 -16.80
CA GLY A 87 31.45 17.69 -18.20
C GLY A 87 31.43 16.47 -19.14
N VAL A 88 30.90 15.33 -18.69
CA VAL A 88 30.90 14.06 -19.43
C VAL A 88 29.81 14.04 -20.52
N LEU A 89 28.75 14.84 -20.35
CA LEU A 89 27.59 14.83 -21.26
C LEU A 89 27.96 15.23 -22.69
N ALA A 90 28.82 16.23 -22.88
CA ALA A 90 29.26 16.67 -24.21
C ALA A 90 30.05 15.56 -24.93
N THR A 91 30.88 14.82 -24.20
CA THR A 91 31.68 13.71 -24.72
C THR A 91 30.82 12.48 -25.04
N LEU A 92 29.72 12.25 -24.32
CA LEU A 92 28.76 11.19 -24.65
C LEU A 92 27.89 11.56 -25.86
N GLN A 93 27.59 12.85 -26.05
CA GLN A 93 26.80 13.34 -27.18
C GLN A 93 27.55 13.36 -28.51
N THR A 94 28.88 13.23 -28.51
CA THR A 94 29.69 13.03 -29.73
C THR A 94 29.80 11.56 -30.15
N THR A 95 29.26 10.63 -29.36
CA THR A 95 29.24 9.20 -29.70
C THR A 95 28.04 8.81 -30.55
N LEU A 96 28.10 7.65 -31.22
CA LEU A 96 27.03 7.08 -32.05
C LEU A 96 25.84 6.50 -31.24
N VAL A 97 25.70 6.88 -29.96
CA VAL A 97 24.65 6.38 -29.06
C VAL A 97 23.39 7.24 -29.19
N THR A 98 22.25 6.61 -29.37
CA THR A 98 20.96 7.34 -29.47
C THR A 98 20.48 7.84 -28.11
N SER A 99 19.68 8.92 -28.09
CA SER A 99 19.10 9.45 -26.84
C SER A 99 18.29 8.41 -26.06
N TRP A 100 17.58 7.52 -26.77
CA TRP A 100 16.82 6.43 -26.16
C TRP A 100 17.73 5.38 -25.49
N GLU A 101 18.86 5.03 -26.13
CA GLU A 101 19.86 4.12 -25.55
C GLU A 101 20.56 4.73 -24.32
N LEU A 102 20.75 6.05 -24.29
CA LEU A 102 21.35 6.74 -23.14
C LEU A 102 20.39 6.75 -21.93
N VAL A 103 19.14 7.18 -22.14
CA VAL A 103 18.13 7.27 -21.07
C VAL A 103 17.80 5.89 -20.50
N LEU A 104 17.54 4.91 -21.36
CA LEU A 104 17.26 3.55 -20.90
C LEU A 104 18.50 2.89 -20.26
N GLY A 105 19.71 3.22 -20.71
CA GLY A 105 20.94 2.68 -20.11
C GLY A 105 21.13 3.17 -18.67
N LYS A 106 20.87 4.46 -18.43
CA LYS A 106 20.88 5.03 -17.07
C LYS A 106 19.75 4.48 -16.20
N LEU A 107 18.55 4.33 -16.77
CA LEU A 107 17.43 3.71 -16.06
C LEU A 107 17.79 2.27 -15.65
N LEU A 108 18.28 1.46 -16.59
CA LEU A 108 18.66 0.08 -16.34
C LEU A 108 19.76 -0.03 -15.27
N ALA A 109 20.80 0.80 -15.35
CA ALA A 109 21.85 0.84 -14.32
C ALA A 109 21.27 1.14 -12.93
N SER A 110 20.41 2.15 -12.84
CA SER A 110 19.78 2.51 -11.57
C SER A 110 18.83 1.44 -11.05
N TRP A 111 18.07 0.79 -11.93
CA TRP A 111 17.17 -0.30 -11.58
C TRP A 111 17.94 -1.53 -11.11
N ILE A 112 19.06 -1.88 -11.75
CA ILE A 112 19.95 -2.96 -11.29
C ILE A 112 20.47 -2.67 -9.89
N VAL A 113 20.86 -1.44 -9.58
CA VAL A 113 21.30 -1.10 -8.21
C VAL A 113 20.16 -1.29 -7.22
N SER A 114 18.93 -0.86 -7.54
CA SER A 114 17.74 -1.11 -6.71
C SER A 114 17.47 -2.62 -6.53
N LEU A 115 17.66 -3.42 -7.58
CA LEU A 115 17.54 -4.88 -7.51
C LEU A 115 18.61 -5.51 -6.62
N CYS A 116 19.82 -4.95 -6.59
CA CYS A 116 20.84 -5.40 -5.62
C CYS A 116 20.40 -5.13 -4.18
N PHE A 117 19.81 -3.96 -3.88
CA PHE A 117 19.25 -3.68 -2.54
C PHE A 117 18.09 -4.61 -2.18
N LEU A 118 17.26 -4.94 -3.16
CA LEU A 118 16.22 -5.95 -2.97
C LEU A 118 16.81 -7.33 -2.74
N ALA A 119 17.85 -7.71 -3.49
CA ALA A 119 18.52 -8.99 -3.35
C ALA A 119 19.14 -9.17 -1.95
N THR A 120 19.65 -8.10 -1.34
CA THR A 120 20.13 -8.17 0.05
C THR A 120 19.01 -8.24 1.08
N ALA A 121 17.78 -7.86 0.73
CA ALA A 121 16.60 -8.04 1.57
C ALA A 121 15.97 -9.44 1.44
N LEU A 122 16.23 -10.16 0.34
CA LEU A 122 15.70 -11.52 0.10
C LEU A 122 15.95 -12.53 1.23
N PRO A 123 17.13 -12.63 1.88
CA PRO A 123 17.29 -13.58 2.98
C PRO A 123 16.33 -13.32 4.14
N PHE A 124 16.01 -12.06 4.44
CA PHE A 124 15.05 -11.71 5.48
C PHE A 124 13.61 -11.99 5.06
N LEU A 125 13.26 -11.69 3.81
CA LEU A 125 11.96 -12.04 3.24
C LEU A 125 11.75 -13.55 3.15
N ALA A 126 12.79 -14.31 2.82
CA ALA A 126 12.77 -15.77 2.77
C ALA A 126 12.63 -16.37 4.17
N TRP A 127 13.31 -15.82 5.17
CA TRP A 127 13.13 -16.24 6.56
C TRP A 127 11.69 -15.95 7.04
N ALA A 128 11.18 -14.74 6.79
CA ALA A 128 9.81 -14.38 7.14
C ALA A 128 8.77 -15.25 6.40
N TRP A 129 9.06 -15.68 5.17
CA TRP A 129 8.24 -16.63 4.44
C TRP A 129 8.18 -18.01 5.10
N ILE A 130 9.34 -18.56 5.47
CA ILE A 130 9.44 -19.89 6.09
C ILE A 130 8.65 -19.93 7.40
N GLU A 131 8.74 -18.88 8.21
CA GLU A 131 7.96 -18.78 9.46
C GLU A 131 6.46 -18.53 9.18
N GLY A 132 6.13 -17.90 8.05
CA GLY A 132 4.77 -17.45 7.71
C GLY A 132 3.84 -18.46 7.04
N GLY A 133 4.34 -19.60 6.56
CA GLY A 133 3.49 -20.62 5.92
C GLY A 133 2.74 -20.12 4.67
N LEU A 134 3.20 -19.03 4.04
CA LEU A 134 2.49 -18.34 2.96
C LEU A 134 2.63 -19.08 1.62
N SER A 135 1.58 -18.97 0.78
CA SER A 135 1.58 -19.53 -0.58
C SER A 135 2.68 -18.90 -1.45
N VAL A 136 3.50 -19.73 -2.11
CA VAL A 136 4.62 -19.29 -2.97
C VAL A 136 4.15 -18.32 -4.07
N GLY A 137 3.01 -18.56 -4.69
CA GLY A 137 2.50 -17.74 -5.80
C GLY A 137 2.28 -16.27 -5.43
N ARG A 138 1.70 -16.01 -4.26
CA ARG A 138 1.45 -14.63 -3.78
C ARG A 138 2.74 -13.89 -3.42
N ILE A 139 3.76 -14.59 -2.95
CA ILE A 139 5.08 -14.00 -2.65
C ILE A 139 5.82 -13.63 -3.93
N LEU A 140 5.76 -14.49 -4.95
CA LEU A 140 6.33 -14.17 -6.25
C LEU A 140 5.62 -12.97 -6.87
N LEU A 141 4.29 -12.87 -6.72
CA LEU A 141 3.52 -11.71 -7.15
C LEU A 141 3.95 -10.44 -6.41
N SER A 142 4.04 -10.46 -5.07
CA SER A 142 4.44 -9.29 -4.29
C SER A 142 5.87 -8.85 -4.61
N LEU A 143 6.80 -9.80 -4.78
CA LEU A 143 8.18 -9.52 -5.19
C LEU A 143 8.23 -8.89 -6.59
N LEU A 144 7.45 -9.42 -7.54
CA LEU A 144 7.34 -8.87 -8.88
C LEU A 144 6.79 -7.43 -8.86
N VAL A 145 5.73 -7.19 -8.10
CA VAL A 145 5.14 -5.86 -7.93
C VAL A 145 6.15 -4.89 -7.31
N LEU A 146 6.90 -5.32 -6.29
CA LEU A 146 7.95 -4.52 -5.68
C LEU A 146 9.05 -4.15 -6.70
N VAL A 147 9.50 -5.11 -7.51
CA VAL A 147 10.49 -4.90 -8.58
C VAL A 147 10.00 -3.84 -9.57
N VAL A 148 8.73 -3.90 -9.97
CA VAL A 148 8.11 -2.93 -10.90
C VAL A 148 7.99 -1.55 -10.25
N VAL A 149 7.54 -1.48 -8.99
CA VAL A 149 7.45 -0.20 -8.26
C VAL A 149 8.82 0.47 -8.15
N MET A 150 9.89 -0.29 -7.85
CA MET A 150 11.25 0.26 -7.83
C MET A 150 11.70 0.78 -9.20
N ALA A 151 11.28 0.14 -10.29
CA ALA A 151 11.55 0.62 -11.65
C ALA A 151 10.83 1.95 -11.94
N VAL A 152 9.57 2.08 -11.51
CA VAL A 152 8.77 3.31 -11.66
C VAL A 152 9.40 4.46 -10.87
N VAL A 153 9.78 4.21 -9.62
CA VAL A 153 10.46 5.21 -8.77
C VAL A 153 11.77 5.66 -9.41
N ALA A 154 12.54 4.74 -9.99
CA ALA A 154 13.76 5.07 -10.71
C ALA A 154 13.49 5.93 -11.97
N ALA A 155 12.42 5.64 -12.71
CA ALA A 155 12.02 6.42 -13.88
C ALA A 155 11.61 7.86 -13.51
N VAL A 156 10.84 8.02 -12.42
CA VAL A 156 10.47 9.35 -11.90
C VAL A 156 11.70 10.14 -11.48
N GLY A 157 12.66 9.50 -10.79
CA GLY A 157 13.93 10.14 -10.44
C GLY A 157 14.73 10.57 -11.66
N LEU A 158 14.81 9.72 -12.69
CA LEU A 158 15.48 10.04 -13.95
C LEU A 158 14.81 11.22 -14.67
N MET A 159 13.47 11.29 -14.68
CA MET A 159 12.72 12.40 -15.25
C MET A 159 13.16 13.74 -14.63
N PHE A 160 13.12 13.88 -13.30
CA PHE A 160 13.57 15.12 -12.65
C PHE A 160 15.06 15.41 -12.87
N SER A 161 15.89 14.37 -12.99
CA SER A 161 17.32 14.50 -13.31
C SER A 161 17.55 15.15 -14.66
N THR A 162 16.70 14.88 -15.65
CA THR A 162 16.79 15.52 -16.97
C THR A 162 16.22 16.94 -17.00
N LEU A 163 15.14 17.19 -16.23
CA LEU A 163 14.39 18.45 -16.23
C LEU A 163 15.11 19.59 -15.53
N THR A 164 15.86 19.28 -14.47
CA THR A 164 16.59 20.26 -13.67
C THR A 164 18.05 20.36 -14.10
N ALA A 165 18.69 21.49 -13.86
CA ALA A 165 20.12 21.67 -14.14
C ALA A 165 21.02 21.36 -12.92
N ARG A 166 20.49 21.47 -11.69
CA ARG A 166 21.24 21.27 -10.45
C ARG A 166 20.83 19.94 -9.79
N PRO A 167 21.77 19.08 -9.36
CA PRO A 167 21.43 17.80 -8.74
C PRO A 167 20.58 17.95 -7.47
N VAL A 168 20.84 18.98 -6.67
CA VAL A 168 20.10 19.23 -5.42
C VAL A 168 18.62 19.49 -5.71
N SER A 169 18.30 20.34 -6.70
CA SER A 169 16.89 20.61 -7.03
C SER A 169 16.21 19.39 -7.64
N SER A 170 16.94 18.57 -8.41
CA SER A 170 16.43 17.30 -8.87
C SER A 170 16.05 16.37 -7.72
N ALA A 171 16.93 16.20 -6.74
CA ALA A 171 16.70 15.32 -5.61
C ALA A 171 15.47 15.76 -4.82
N VAL A 172 15.35 17.06 -4.53
CA VAL A 172 14.20 17.62 -3.82
C VAL A 172 12.90 17.39 -4.59
N LEU A 173 12.86 17.65 -5.90
CA LEU A 173 11.65 17.43 -6.69
C LEU A 173 11.25 15.95 -6.76
N THR A 174 12.22 15.04 -6.88
CA THR A 174 11.93 13.61 -6.84
C THR A 174 11.31 13.23 -5.50
N TYR A 175 11.90 13.63 -4.37
CA TYR A 175 11.32 13.32 -3.05
C TYR A 175 9.96 13.97 -2.84
N LEU A 176 9.74 15.21 -3.26
CA LEU A 176 8.43 15.86 -3.17
C LEU A 176 7.38 15.14 -4.02
N SER A 177 7.74 14.68 -5.22
CA SER A 177 6.80 13.93 -6.08
C SER A 177 6.40 12.59 -5.45
N LEU A 178 7.36 11.86 -4.85
CA LEU A 178 7.10 10.59 -4.21
C LEU A 178 6.35 10.78 -2.89
N ALA A 179 6.69 11.80 -2.11
CA ALA A 179 5.94 12.19 -0.92
C ALA A 179 4.50 12.59 -1.27
N SER A 180 4.27 13.31 -2.37
CA SER A 180 2.94 13.60 -2.87
C SER A 180 2.19 12.33 -3.29
N LEU A 181 2.88 11.35 -3.86
CA LEU A 181 2.27 10.09 -4.27
C LEU A 181 1.92 9.18 -3.07
N VAL A 182 2.69 9.23 -1.99
CA VAL A 182 2.48 8.42 -0.78
C VAL A 182 1.53 9.13 0.20
N PHE A 183 1.88 10.34 0.63
CA PHE A 183 1.10 11.08 1.61
C PHE A 183 -0.01 11.91 0.95
N GLY A 184 0.26 12.54 -0.19
CA GLY A 184 -0.73 13.39 -0.86
C GLY A 184 -1.96 12.63 -1.33
N THR A 185 -1.79 11.41 -1.86
CA THR A 185 -2.91 10.53 -2.25
C THR A 185 -3.75 10.11 -1.05
N LEU A 186 -3.10 9.74 0.07
CA LEU A 186 -3.78 9.36 1.31
C LEU A 186 -4.54 10.54 1.92
N ILE A 187 -3.91 11.71 2.01
CA ILE A 187 -4.53 12.93 2.53
C ILE A 187 -5.71 13.34 1.63
N ALA A 188 -5.53 13.30 0.32
CA ALA A 188 -6.59 13.61 -0.63
C ALA A 188 -7.78 12.64 -0.47
N PHE A 189 -7.51 11.35 -0.27
CA PHE A 189 -8.56 10.36 0.00
C PHE A 189 -9.30 10.67 1.30
N LEU A 190 -8.59 10.88 2.42
CA LEU A 190 -9.20 11.15 3.72
C LEU A 190 -10.04 12.42 3.72
N LEU A 191 -9.52 13.50 3.14
CA LEU A 191 -10.28 14.76 3.02
C LEU A 191 -11.50 14.55 2.12
N SER A 192 -11.33 13.92 0.96
CA SER A 192 -12.45 13.69 0.03
C SER A 192 -13.51 12.78 0.65
N ALA A 193 -13.12 11.81 1.48
CA ALA A 193 -14.06 10.90 2.15
C ALA A 193 -14.98 11.65 3.13
N VAL A 194 -14.46 12.68 3.80
CA VAL A 194 -15.26 13.56 4.67
C VAL A 194 -16.17 14.50 3.84
N LEU A 195 -15.71 14.95 2.67
CA LEU A 195 -16.47 15.87 1.82
C LEU A 195 -17.55 15.18 0.97
N LEU A 196 -17.34 13.94 0.55
CA LEU A 196 -18.25 13.18 -0.32
C LEU A 196 -19.05 12.14 0.49
N THR A 197 -20.01 12.64 1.24
CA THR A 197 -21.04 11.85 1.91
C THR A 197 -22.36 11.94 1.13
N ASP A 198 -23.01 10.79 0.93
CA ASP A 198 -24.35 10.71 0.36
C ASP A 198 -25.31 10.13 1.42
N GLN A 199 -26.56 10.59 1.41
CA GLN A 199 -27.65 9.99 2.18
C GLN A 199 -28.15 8.75 1.44
N VAL A 200 -27.99 7.57 2.06
CA VAL A 200 -28.41 6.30 1.46
C VAL A 200 -29.37 5.59 2.41
N THR A 201 -30.44 5.04 1.85
CA THR A 201 -31.35 4.14 2.57
C THR A 201 -30.70 2.78 2.70
N VAL A 202 -30.23 2.44 3.89
CA VAL A 202 -29.66 1.13 4.23
C VAL A 202 -30.73 0.25 4.88
N ARG A 203 -30.67 -1.06 4.64
CA ARG A 203 -31.49 -2.04 5.35
C ARG A 203 -30.70 -2.45 6.58
N VAL A 204 -31.29 -2.31 7.77
CA VAL A 204 -30.65 -2.63 9.04
C VAL A 204 -31.48 -3.69 9.73
N ASN A 205 -30.86 -4.77 10.18
CA ASN A 205 -31.44 -5.68 11.17
C ASN A 205 -31.07 -5.12 12.54
N GLY A 206 -32.01 -4.45 13.18
CA GLY A 206 -31.77 -3.68 14.40
C GLY A 206 -33.01 -3.61 15.26
N ILE A 207 -32.88 -2.93 16.40
CA ILE A 207 -34.01 -2.64 17.28
C ILE A 207 -34.75 -1.41 16.73
N PRO A 208 -36.03 -1.53 16.35
CA PRO A 208 -36.78 -0.41 15.81
C PRO A 208 -37.06 0.65 16.91
N GLU A 209 -37.25 1.91 16.53
CA GLU A 209 -37.59 2.99 17.47
C GLU A 209 -38.88 2.69 18.27
N SER A 210 -39.79 1.90 17.70
CA SER A 210 -41.01 1.43 18.35
C SER A 210 -40.75 0.61 19.62
N TYR A 211 -39.65 -0.15 19.68
CA TYR A 211 -39.26 -0.91 20.88
C TYR A 211 -38.97 0.04 22.05
N TRP A 212 -38.18 1.10 21.80
CA TRP A 212 -37.83 2.09 22.83
C TRP A 212 -39.04 2.93 23.23
N ALA A 213 -39.90 3.29 22.27
CA ALA A 213 -41.14 4.02 22.53
C ALA A 213 -42.08 3.22 23.46
N ALA A 214 -42.19 1.90 23.26
CA ALA A 214 -43.02 1.02 24.09
C ALA A 214 -42.53 0.89 25.55
N GLN A 215 -41.27 1.20 25.84
CA GLN A 215 -40.76 1.22 27.22
C GLN A 215 -41.08 2.51 27.96
N VAL A 216 -41.28 3.62 27.24
CA VAL A 216 -41.64 4.93 27.83
C VAL A 216 -43.15 5.02 28.02
N GLU A 217 -43.92 4.59 27.02
CA GLU A 217 -45.38 4.55 27.04
C GLU A 217 -45.87 3.14 26.68
N PRO A 218 -46.06 2.24 27.66
CA PRO A 218 -46.50 0.89 27.39
C PRO A 218 -47.92 0.88 26.80
N PRO A 219 -48.19 0.02 25.79
CA PRO A 219 -49.52 -0.08 25.19
C PRO A 219 -50.57 -0.48 26.23
N THR A 220 -51.79 0.02 26.08
CA THR A 220 -52.91 -0.23 27.01
C THR A 220 -53.11 -1.73 27.24
N GLY A 221 -52.82 -2.20 28.46
CA GLY A 221 -52.93 -3.60 28.88
C GLY A 221 -51.60 -4.34 29.09
N ALA A 222 -50.47 -3.74 28.73
CA ALA A 222 -49.15 -4.27 29.07
C ALA A 222 -48.77 -3.90 30.52
N GLU A 223 -48.07 -4.79 31.22
CA GLU A 223 -47.50 -4.48 32.53
C GLU A 223 -46.48 -3.34 32.38
N PRO A 224 -46.58 -2.26 33.18
CA PRO A 224 -45.59 -1.21 33.12
C PRO A 224 -44.22 -1.76 33.53
N PRO A 225 -43.12 -1.34 32.88
CA PRO A 225 -41.79 -1.73 33.30
C PRO A 225 -41.59 -1.36 34.77
N VAL A 226 -40.90 -2.23 35.52
CA VAL A 226 -40.55 -1.99 36.92
C VAL A 226 -39.81 -0.65 37.01
N GLU A 227 -40.27 0.24 37.90
CA GLU A 227 -39.75 1.60 38.05
C GLU A 227 -38.21 1.61 38.13
N GLY A 228 -37.57 2.27 37.15
CA GLY A 228 -36.11 2.37 37.07
C GLY A 228 -35.37 1.22 36.36
N ARG A 229 -36.04 0.23 35.76
CA ARG A 229 -35.41 -0.80 34.93
C ARG A 229 -35.94 -0.79 33.49
N MET A 230 -35.06 -0.46 32.54
CA MET A 230 -35.30 -0.71 31.12
C MET A 230 -35.08 -2.20 30.81
N MET A 231 -35.97 -2.81 30.03
CA MET A 231 -35.78 -4.18 29.56
C MET A 231 -34.63 -4.19 28.55
N GLN A 232 -33.70 -5.13 28.70
CA GLN A 232 -32.63 -5.27 27.72
C GLN A 232 -33.18 -5.95 26.46
N PRO A 233 -32.87 -5.41 25.27
CA PRO A 233 -33.29 -6.01 24.01
C PRO A 233 -32.56 -7.33 23.77
N THR A 234 -33.28 -8.27 23.16
CA THR A 234 -32.75 -9.58 22.75
C THR A 234 -32.78 -9.71 21.23
N GLN A 235 -32.14 -10.76 20.70
CA GLN A 235 -32.14 -11.02 19.25
C GLN A 235 -33.54 -11.24 18.65
N ALA A 236 -34.55 -11.61 19.46
CA ALA A 236 -35.94 -11.75 18.98
C ALA A 236 -36.67 -10.42 18.79
N ASP A 237 -36.18 -9.33 19.41
CA ASP A 237 -36.75 -7.98 19.30
C ASP A 237 -36.25 -7.25 18.04
N CYS A 238 -35.44 -7.93 17.23
CA CYS A 238 -34.80 -7.39 16.05
C CYS A 238 -35.67 -7.52 14.81
N GLU A 239 -35.82 -6.41 14.11
CA GLU A 239 -36.57 -6.33 12.87
C GLU A 239 -35.70 -5.73 11.76
N VAL A 240 -35.95 -6.16 10.53
CA VAL A 240 -35.29 -5.57 9.35
C VAL A 240 -36.08 -4.36 8.90
N PHE A 241 -35.56 -3.16 9.15
CA PHE A 241 -36.15 -1.91 8.71
C PHE A 241 -35.17 -1.08 7.85
N THR A 242 -35.67 -0.06 7.18
CA THR A 242 -34.83 0.85 6.39
C THR A 242 -34.52 2.12 7.18
N ARG A 243 -33.25 2.48 7.26
CA ARG A 243 -32.76 3.71 7.90
C ARG A 243 -31.99 4.54 6.89
N THR A 244 -32.22 5.85 6.87
CA THR A 244 -31.36 6.78 6.13
C THR A 244 -30.09 7.01 6.93
N SER A 245 -28.93 6.70 6.33
CA SER A 245 -27.63 6.92 6.94
C SER A 245 -26.75 7.73 6.01
N GLU A 246 -25.93 8.62 6.59
CA GLU A 246 -24.87 9.30 5.87
C GLU A 246 -23.70 8.34 5.70
N VAL A 247 -23.38 8.02 4.45
CA VAL A 247 -22.26 7.13 4.17
C VAL A 247 -21.29 7.78 3.20
N SER A 248 -20.00 7.69 3.52
CA SER A 248 -18.93 8.18 2.65
C SER A 248 -18.84 7.33 1.39
N ARG A 249 -18.75 7.98 0.22
CA ARG A 249 -18.67 7.33 -1.10
C ARG A 249 -17.26 6.88 -1.43
N THR A 250 -16.73 5.98 -0.59
CA THR A 250 -15.40 5.39 -0.77
C THR A 250 -15.28 4.63 -2.10
N ASP A 251 -16.39 4.09 -2.61
CA ASP A 251 -16.54 3.43 -3.92
C ASP A 251 -16.18 4.31 -5.11
N ARG A 252 -16.21 5.63 -4.94
CA ARG A 252 -15.80 6.60 -5.96
C ARG A 252 -14.39 7.14 -5.72
N LEU A 253 -13.90 7.06 -4.49
CA LEU A 253 -12.65 7.67 -4.04
C LEU A 253 -11.45 6.72 -4.06
N TRP A 254 -11.69 5.40 -4.10
CA TRP A 254 -10.63 4.38 -4.13
C TRP A 254 -9.55 4.59 -5.22
N PRO A 255 -9.77 5.24 -6.39
CA PRO A 255 -8.69 5.48 -7.34
C PRO A 255 -7.54 6.32 -6.75
N LEU A 256 -7.82 7.20 -5.79
CA LEU A 256 -6.78 7.96 -5.08
C LEU A 256 -5.84 7.02 -4.30
N LEU A 257 -6.40 6.00 -3.64
CA LEU A 257 -5.62 4.98 -2.95
C LEU A 257 -4.86 4.09 -3.94
N ALA A 258 -5.46 3.75 -5.08
CA ALA A 258 -4.80 2.94 -6.11
C ALA A 258 -3.52 3.60 -6.67
N MET A 259 -3.42 4.93 -6.68
CA MET A 259 -2.20 5.64 -7.10
C MET A 259 -1.04 5.47 -6.11
N ASN A 260 -1.32 5.06 -4.87
CA ASN A 260 -0.32 4.96 -3.82
C ASN A 260 0.51 3.67 -3.96
N PRO A 261 1.85 3.76 -4.07
CA PRO A 261 2.71 2.59 -4.23
C PRO A 261 2.72 1.65 -3.03
N PHE A 262 2.46 2.14 -1.82
CA PHE A 262 2.28 1.27 -0.65
C PHE A 262 1.00 0.45 -0.77
N VAL A 263 -0.10 1.05 -1.25
CA VAL A 263 -1.37 0.33 -1.48
C VAL A 263 -1.19 -0.76 -2.54
N VAL A 264 -0.48 -0.47 -3.62
CA VAL A 264 -0.24 -1.45 -4.70
C VAL A 264 0.57 -2.66 -4.21
N VAL A 265 1.64 -2.43 -3.44
CA VAL A 265 2.46 -3.52 -2.89
C VAL A 265 1.72 -4.26 -1.77
N ALA A 266 1.05 -3.53 -0.87
CA ALA A 266 0.25 -4.08 0.21
C ALA A 266 -0.82 -5.05 -0.31
N ASP A 267 -1.56 -4.61 -1.32
CA ASP A 267 -2.68 -5.37 -1.86
C ASP A 267 -2.25 -6.57 -2.72
N ALA A 268 -1.03 -6.53 -3.26
CA ALA A 268 -0.38 -7.66 -3.90
C ALA A 268 0.29 -8.62 -2.89
N ALA A 269 0.50 -8.19 -1.64
CA ALA A 269 1.21 -8.97 -0.63
C ALA A 269 0.36 -10.12 -0.04
N PRO A 270 0.98 -11.27 0.25
CA PRO A 270 0.34 -12.35 0.99
C PRO A 270 0.21 -12.00 2.49
N SER A 271 -0.96 -11.52 2.90
CA SER A 271 -1.20 -11.20 4.33
C SER A 271 -2.52 -11.77 4.90
N ARG A 272 -3.17 -12.73 4.23
CA ARG A 272 -4.53 -13.18 4.59
C ARG A 272 -4.54 -14.53 5.29
N HIS A 273 -4.82 -14.53 6.59
CA HIS A 273 -5.49 -15.65 7.28
C HIS A 273 -6.91 -15.21 7.63
N ALA A 274 -7.87 -16.11 7.47
CA ALA A 274 -9.29 -15.87 7.69
C ALA A 274 -9.66 -15.76 9.19
N ASP A 275 -8.80 -16.27 10.07
CA ASP A 275 -9.19 -16.61 11.44
C ASP A 275 -9.06 -15.44 12.43
N THR A 276 -8.48 -14.29 12.02
CA THR A 276 -8.31 -13.12 12.89
C THR A 276 -8.71 -11.82 12.20
N GLY A 277 -9.64 -11.08 12.82
CA GLY A 277 -10.09 -9.75 12.40
C GLY A 277 -8.93 -8.76 12.19
N THR A 278 -9.13 -7.75 11.32
CA THR A 278 -8.06 -6.86 10.80
C THR A 278 -7.15 -6.28 11.90
N PHE A 279 -7.68 -5.94 13.07
CA PHE A 279 -6.94 -5.33 14.19
C PHE A 279 -6.55 -6.28 15.34
N THR A 280 -7.02 -7.54 15.33
CA THR A 280 -6.72 -8.51 16.40
C THR A 280 -5.45 -9.32 16.15
N GLY A 281 -4.92 -9.31 14.91
CA GLY A 281 -3.71 -10.02 14.49
C GLY A 281 -2.36 -9.30 14.71
N GLY A 282 -2.31 -8.27 15.57
CA GLY A 282 -1.10 -7.49 15.83
C GLY A 282 -0.74 -6.46 14.74
N PHE A 283 0.46 -5.87 14.84
CA PHE A 283 0.95 -4.84 13.91
C PHE A 283 1.25 -5.43 12.52
N THR A 284 0.29 -5.29 11.60
CA THR A 284 0.36 -5.79 10.21
C THR A 284 0.08 -4.65 9.22
N PRO A 285 1.02 -3.70 9.04
CA PRO A 285 0.79 -2.50 8.24
C PRO A 285 0.38 -2.78 6.79
N MET A 286 0.96 -3.77 6.12
CA MET A 286 0.58 -4.10 4.74
C MET A 286 -0.83 -4.70 4.68
N ARG A 287 -1.23 -5.54 5.64
CA ARG A 287 -2.61 -6.05 5.77
C ARG A 287 -3.60 -4.91 5.99
N TRP A 288 -3.33 -4.00 6.91
CA TRP A 288 -4.21 -2.85 7.19
C TRP A 288 -4.39 -1.96 5.97
N ILE A 289 -3.30 -1.71 5.22
CA ILE A 289 -3.37 -0.93 3.98
C ILE A 289 -4.16 -1.68 2.90
N SER A 290 -3.91 -2.98 2.73
CA SER A 290 -4.63 -3.84 1.78
C SER A 290 -6.13 -3.87 2.09
N ASP A 291 -6.49 -4.25 3.30
CA ASP A 291 -7.88 -4.37 3.75
C ASP A 291 -8.59 -3.03 3.62
N GLY A 292 -7.98 -1.93 4.11
CA GLY A 292 -8.55 -0.59 4.00
C GLY A 292 -8.78 -0.15 2.56
N ALA A 293 -7.86 -0.45 1.64
CA ALA A 293 -8.03 -0.11 0.22
C ALA A 293 -9.12 -0.94 -0.46
N ARG A 294 -9.22 -2.24 -0.13
CA ARG A 294 -10.26 -3.11 -0.67
C ARG A 294 -11.64 -2.79 -0.12
N ASP A 295 -11.73 -2.45 1.16
CA ASP A 295 -12.97 -1.99 1.80
C ASP A 295 -13.41 -0.65 1.19
N ALA A 296 -12.46 0.27 0.96
CA ALA A 296 -12.74 1.51 0.26
C ALA A 296 -13.29 1.27 -1.16
N LYS A 297 -12.71 0.32 -1.91
CA LYS A 297 -13.20 -0.04 -3.25
C LYS A 297 -14.55 -0.76 -3.22
N ALA A 298 -14.75 -1.67 -2.27
CA ALA A 298 -16.00 -2.38 -2.06
C ALA A 298 -17.14 -1.43 -1.70
N GLY A 299 -16.80 -0.26 -1.14
CA GLY A 299 -17.74 0.80 -0.85
C GLY A 299 -18.69 0.46 0.30
N PRO A 300 -19.64 1.35 0.58
CA PRO A 300 -20.70 1.06 1.53
C PRO A 300 -21.55 -0.13 1.07
N ALA A 301 -22.01 -0.95 2.02
CA ALA A 301 -22.84 -2.14 1.80
C ALA A 301 -24.29 -1.78 1.40
N VAL A 302 -24.45 -1.02 0.32
CA VAL A 302 -25.76 -0.54 -0.11
C VAL A 302 -26.58 -1.72 -0.65
N GLY A 303 -27.62 -2.10 0.09
CA GLY A 303 -28.53 -3.20 -0.26
C GLY A 303 -28.29 -4.49 0.54
N GLU A 304 -27.17 -4.60 1.23
CA GLU A 304 -26.93 -5.65 2.23
C GLU A 304 -27.64 -5.28 3.53
N VAL A 305 -28.12 -6.28 4.27
CA VAL A 305 -28.73 -6.04 5.58
C VAL A 305 -27.60 -5.88 6.58
N GLN A 306 -27.41 -4.66 7.09
CA GLN A 306 -26.46 -4.39 8.15
C GLN A 306 -27.00 -4.96 9.46
N ASP A 307 -26.31 -5.95 10.03
CA ASP A 307 -26.77 -6.64 11.23
C ASP A 307 -26.22 -6.00 12.52
N GLU A 308 -27.03 -5.12 13.09
CA GLU A 308 -26.78 -4.46 14.37
C GLU A 308 -27.28 -5.29 15.56
N CYS A 309 -27.93 -6.43 15.33
CA CYS A 309 -28.43 -7.28 16.40
C CYS A 309 -27.51 -8.44 16.77
N SER A 310 -26.43 -8.61 16.01
CA SER A 310 -25.49 -9.73 16.15
C SER A 310 -24.73 -9.79 17.50
N TYR A 311 -24.74 -8.71 18.29
CA TYR A 311 -24.14 -8.67 19.63
C TYR A 311 -25.17 -8.84 20.76
N LEU A 312 -26.46 -8.93 20.45
CA LEU A 312 -27.51 -9.08 21.46
C LEU A 312 -27.64 -10.55 21.90
N PRO A 313 -27.99 -10.80 23.16
CA PRO A 313 -28.23 -12.14 23.64
C PRO A 313 -29.44 -12.79 22.93
N ALA A 314 -29.36 -14.09 22.68
CA ALA A 314 -30.45 -14.86 22.10
C ALA A 314 -31.68 -14.88 23.02
N SER A 315 -32.88 -14.87 22.44
CA SER A 315 -34.13 -14.85 23.23
C SER A 315 -34.31 -16.14 24.04
N GLY A 316 -34.58 -15.99 25.34
CA GLY A 316 -34.90 -17.14 26.21
C GLY A 316 -33.69 -17.99 26.61
N SER A 317 -32.46 -17.53 26.37
CA SER A 317 -31.29 -18.16 26.98
C SER A 317 -31.38 -17.99 28.50
N ALA A 318 -31.64 -19.09 29.22
CA ALA A 318 -31.09 -19.26 30.56
C ALA A 318 -29.58 -18.93 30.49
N PRO A 319 -28.91 -18.50 31.58
CA PRO A 319 -27.45 -18.41 31.55
C PRO A 319 -26.91 -19.76 31.11
N LEU A 320 -26.53 -19.85 29.84
CA LEU A 320 -25.85 -21.00 29.28
C LEU A 320 -24.55 -21.08 30.08
N ASP A 321 -24.17 -22.28 30.51
CA ASP A 321 -22.81 -22.50 30.97
C ASP A 321 -21.89 -21.89 29.90
N GLY A 322 -21.02 -20.96 30.30
CA GLY A 322 -20.39 -19.96 29.40
C GLY A 322 -19.76 -20.54 28.14
N GLU A 323 -19.31 -21.80 28.22
CA GLU A 323 -18.71 -22.58 27.12
C GLU A 323 -19.59 -22.67 25.86
N SER A 324 -20.91 -22.83 25.99
CA SER A 324 -21.79 -22.99 24.81
C SER A 324 -22.28 -21.68 24.18
N ALA A 325 -22.31 -20.59 24.97
CA ALA A 325 -22.59 -19.26 24.45
C ALA A 325 -21.39 -18.68 23.70
N ASP A 326 -20.18 -18.98 24.20
CA ASP A 326 -18.92 -18.60 23.56
C ASP A 326 -18.78 -19.27 22.18
N ASP A 327 -19.07 -20.57 22.05
CA ASP A 327 -19.00 -21.30 20.77
C ASP A 327 -19.94 -20.75 19.68
N LEU A 328 -21.18 -20.40 20.04
CA LEU A 328 -22.15 -19.82 19.10
C LEU A 328 -21.72 -18.42 18.64
N SER A 329 -21.13 -17.64 19.55
CA SER A 329 -20.62 -16.30 19.24
C SER A 329 -19.39 -16.35 18.32
N LEU A 330 -18.51 -17.33 18.55
CA LEU A 330 -17.33 -17.60 17.73
C LEU A 330 -17.72 -18.00 16.31
N ALA A 331 -18.67 -18.93 16.15
CA ALA A 331 -19.15 -19.35 14.83
C ALA A 331 -19.80 -18.19 14.04
N ALA A 332 -20.53 -17.30 14.72
CA ALA A 332 -21.10 -16.11 14.08
C ALA A 332 -20.02 -15.06 13.71
N GLU A 333 -18.95 -14.93 14.50
CA GLU A 333 -17.80 -14.09 14.17
C GLU A 333 -17.00 -14.64 12.98
N GLU A 334 -16.74 -15.95 12.95
CA GLU A 334 -16.07 -16.62 11.83
C GLU A 334 -16.84 -16.45 10.52
N ALA A 335 -18.16 -16.64 10.53
CA ALA A 335 -18.99 -16.45 9.35
C ALA A 335 -18.94 -15.00 8.83
N ARG A 336 -18.94 -14.01 9.72
CA ARG A 336 -18.78 -12.58 9.35
C ARG A 336 -17.41 -12.28 8.78
N ASN A 337 -16.35 -12.81 9.41
CA ASN A 337 -14.98 -12.65 8.94
C ASN A 337 -14.80 -13.28 7.55
N ALA A 338 -15.40 -14.45 7.31
CA ALA A 338 -15.39 -15.11 6.00
C ALA A 338 -16.13 -14.28 4.94
N ALA A 339 -17.32 -13.74 5.24
CA ALA A 339 -18.06 -12.87 4.32
C ALA A 339 -17.30 -11.57 3.99
N ALA A 340 -16.70 -10.93 4.99
CA ALA A 340 -15.85 -9.76 4.80
C ALA A 340 -14.62 -10.07 3.93
N LEU A 341 -14.00 -11.24 4.15
CA LEU A 341 -12.87 -11.72 3.36
C LEU A 341 -13.26 -11.94 1.89
N GLU A 342 -14.40 -12.60 1.64
CA GLU A 342 -14.91 -12.84 0.28
C GLU A 342 -15.19 -11.52 -0.44
N ARG A 343 -15.84 -10.57 0.24
CA ARG A 343 -16.10 -9.22 -0.29
C ARG A 343 -14.80 -8.48 -0.63
N ARG A 344 -13.77 -8.60 0.19
CA ARG A 344 -12.43 -8.07 -0.10
C ARG A 344 -11.77 -8.81 -1.26
N ASP A 345 -11.89 -10.12 -1.35
CA ASP A 345 -11.32 -10.90 -2.47
C ASP A 345 -11.93 -10.54 -3.83
N ALA A 346 -13.21 -10.16 -3.85
CA ALA A 346 -13.87 -9.64 -5.04
C ALA A 346 -13.35 -8.26 -5.50
N ASN A 347 -12.66 -7.51 -4.63
CA ASN A 347 -12.30 -6.10 -4.86
C ASN A 347 -10.78 -5.81 -4.84
N PRO A 348 -9.93 -6.49 -5.65
CA PRO A 348 -8.51 -6.19 -5.70
C PRO A 348 -8.25 -4.80 -6.30
N VAL A 349 -7.30 -4.07 -5.72
CA VAL A 349 -6.91 -2.69 -6.08
C VAL A 349 -5.58 -2.68 -6.85
N TRP A 350 -4.66 -3.59 -6.51
CA TRP A 350 -3.30 -3.63 -7.04
C TRP A 350 -3.19 -3.64 -8.57
N PRO A 351 -4.06 -4.30 -9.37
CA PRO A 351 -3.89 -4.31 -10.83
C PRO A 351 -4.06 -2.91 -11.42
N TRP A 352 -5.02 -2.14 -10.89
CA TRP A 352 -5.34 -0.79 -11.34
C TRP A 352 -4.24 0.19 -10.93
N GLY A 353 -3.78 0.08 -9.68
CA GLY A 353 -2.69 0.90 -9.21
C GLY A 353 -1.36 0.60 -9.90
N LEU A 354 -1.06 -0.68 -10.15
CA LEU A 354 0.12 -1.09 -10.91
C LEU A 354 0.07 -0.55 -12.34
N ALA A 355 -1.07 -0.62 -13.02
CA ALA A 355 -1.25 -0.05 -14.35
C ALA A 355 -0.99 1.47 -14.36
N PHE A 356 -1.52 2.20 -13.37
CA PHE A 356 -1.26 3.62 -13.19
C PHE A 356 0.24 3.91 -12.98
N LEU A 357 0.90 3.18 -12.07
CA LEU A 357 2.33 3.38 -11.78
C LEU A 357 3.21 3.07 -12.99
N VAL A 358 2.91 2.00 -13.73
CA VAL A 358 3.62 1.68 -14.98
C VAL A 358 3.40 2.79 -16.00
N GLY A 359 2.18 3.30 -16.15
CA GLY A 359 1.87 4.45 -16.99
C GLY A 359 2.69 5.69 -16.60
N LEU A 360 2.76 6.00 -15.31
CA LEU A 360 3.57 7.10 -14.76
C LEU A 360 5.07 6.93 -15.07
N GLY A 361 5.58 5.71 -14.92
CA GLY A 361 6.97 5.36 -15.24
C GLY A 361 7.26 5.53 -16.74
N LEU A 362 6.38 5.05 -17.62
CA LEU A 362 6.51 5.21 -19.07
C LEU A 362 6.49 6.69 -19.47
N VAL A 363 5.56 7.48 -18.95
CA VAL A 363 5.51 8.93 -19.18
C VAL A 363 6.81 9.60 -18.71
N SER A 364 7.30 9.21 -17.54
CA SER A 364 8.56 9.74 -16.98
C SER A 364 9.76 9.46 -17.88
N VAL A 365 9.87 8.25 -18.45
CA VAL A 365 10.91 7.90 -19.42
C VAL A 365 10.79 8.69 -20.71
N VAL A 366 9.57 8.86 -21.24
CA VAL A 366 9.32 9.64 -22.45
C VAL A 366 9.70 11.11 -22.25
N VAL A 367 9.33 11.71 -21.11
CA VAL A 367 9.72 13.08 -20.76
C VAL A 367 11.24 13.19 -20.63
N ALA A 368 11.87 12.22 -19.97
CA ALA A 368 13.33 12.19 -19.82
C ALA A 368 14.03 12.17 -21.18
N GLU A 369 13.54 11.37 -22.12
CA GLU A 369 14.13 11.31 -23.45
C GLU A 369 13.91 12.58 -24.27
N GLN A 370 12.71 13.16 -24.25
CA GLN A 370 12.42 14.39 -24.99
C GLN A 370 13.35 15.53 -24.57
N ARG A 371 13.81 15.53 -23.31
CA ARG A 371 14.75 16.51 -22.76
C ARG A 371 16.21 16.26 -23.12
N VAL A 372 16.57 15.03 -23.51
CA VAL A 372 17.94 14.64 -23.89
C VAL A 372 18.13 14.61 -25.42
N ARG A 373 17.06 14.70 -26.21
CA ARG A 373 17.13 14.78 -27.68
C ARG A 373 17.98 15.96 -28.18
N THR A 374 18.85 15.67 -29.13
CA THR A 374 19.62 16.66 -29.90
C THR A 374 18.98 16.91 -31.28
N PRO A 375 19.14 18.12 -31.85
CA PRO A 375 19.83 19.29 -31.30
C PRO A 375 19.02 19.96 -30.18
N VAL A 376 19.72 20.34 -29.10
CA VAL A 376 19.13 21.03 -27.96
C VAL A 376 18.69 22.42 -28.38
N ARG A 377 17.39 22.62 -28.62
CA ARG A 377 16.84 23.91 -29.08
C ARG A 377 16.84 25.00 -28.00
N ARG A 378 16.84 24.65 -26.71
CA ARG A 378 16.87 25.59 -25.58
C ARG A 378 17.68 25.01 -24.43
N LEU A 379 18.68 25.76 -24.00
CA LEU A 379 19.48 25.41 -22.83
C LEU A 379 18.78 25.89 -21.54
N PRO A 380 18.77 25.09 -20.46
CA PRO A 380 18.35 25.57 -19.16
C PRO A 380 19.19 26.77 -18.71
N SER A 381 18.55 27.79 -18.13
CA SER A 381 19.22 29.00 -17.65
C SER A 381 20.38 28.64 -16.71
N GLY A 382 21.60 29.08 -17.04
CA GLY A 382 22.81 28.84 -16.24
C GLY A 382 23.74 27.73 -16.78
N THR A 383 23.47 27.13 -17.92
CA THR A 383 24.43 26.23 -18.61
C THR A 383 25.31 27.01 -19.58
N ARG A 384 26.64 26.96 -19.38
CA ARG A 384 27.63 27.40 -20.37
C ARG A 384 28.14 26.16 -21.11
N ILE A 385 27.98 26.14 -22.44
CA ILE A 385 28.67 25.16 -23.28
C ILE A 385 30.03 25.78 -23.62
N ALA A 386 31.11 25.02 -23.43
CA ALA A 386 32.45 25.38 -23.88
C ALA A 386 32.57 25.24 -25.40
#